data_AF-A0A3B0IYC1-F1
#
_entry.id   AF-A0A3B0IYC1-F1
#
_cell.length_a   1.000
_cell.length_b   1.000
_cell.length_c   1.000
_cell.angle_alpha   90.00
_cell.angle_beta   90.00
_cell.angle_gamma   90.00
#
_symmetry.space_group_name_H-M   'P 1'
#
loop_
_entity.id
_entity.type
_entity.pdbx_description
1 polymer ?
#
loop_
_entity_poly.entity_id
_entity_poly.type
_entity_poly.pdbx_seq_one_letter_code
_entity_poly.pdbx_strand_id
1 'polypeptide(L)'
;MHSHKVDDYCLLILNHSDSWVEYWHRKNGKALRTFAVQILTNERQDAFDNWIIYRHPKQHDKYTVINIEPNKALVKEYICHGWLCESTYELSLLVKSNNEFGRLMARLGYIKVRTREITGHKETFWIYRGAEKEIKESKARKTLCPSNTLINKDSNPFVQYTNQPMKEFKHILVDGKYRYVYEEHIHFLTKKRQQISGKQVTGYTAKGVEMREVKL
;
A
#
# COMPACT_ATOMS: atom_id res chain seq x y z
N MET A 1 9.89 -6.21 -16.46
CA MET A 1 9.45 -6.37 -15.05
C MET A 1 9.31 -7.86 -14.74
N HIS A 2 9.61 -8.31 -13.52
CA HIS A 2 9.29 -9.69 -13.13
C HIS A 2 7.78 -9.85 -12.92
N SER A 3 7.21 -10.98 -13.33
CA SER A 3 5.76 -11.23 -13.32
C SER A 3 5.10 -11.03 -11.95
N HIS A 4 5.74 -11.47 -10.86
CA HIS A 4 5.20 -11.28 -9.51
C HIS A 4 5.12 -9.80 -9.11
N LYS A 5 6.11 -8.99 -9.50
CA LYS A 5 6.11 -7.55 -9.23
C LYS A 5 5.00 -6.85 -10.01
N VAL A 6 4.68 -7.30 -11.23
CA VAL A 6 3.61 -6.73 -12.06
C VAL A 6 2.25 -6.86 -11.37
N ASP A 7 1.93 -8.04 -10.85
CA ASP A 7 0.66 -8.27 -10.13
C ASP A 7 0.57 -7.36 -8.88
N ASP A 8 1.66 -7.24 -8.13
CA ASP A 8 1.73 -6.39 -6.93
C ASP A 8 1.53 -4.90 -7.26
N TYR A 9 2.08 -4.40 -8.38
CA TYR A 9 1.85 -3.02 -8.81
C TYR A 9 0.43 -2.77 -9.28
N CYS A 10 -0.19 -3.71 -9.99
CA CYS A 10 -1.61 -3.60 -10.32
C CYS A 10 -2.45 -3.52 -9.04
N LEU A 11 -2.19 -4.38 -8.05
CA LEU A 11 -2.89 -4.32 -6.76
C LEU A 11 -2.65 -2.99 -6.05
N LEU A 12 -1.41 -2.49 -6.02
CA LEU A 12 -1.07 -1.21 -5.42
C LEU A 12 -1.89 -0.08 -6.03
N ILE A 13 -1.90 0.03 -7.36
CA ILE A 13 -2.62 1.08 -8.11
C ILE A 13 -4.12 0.99 -7.82
N LEU A 14 -4.69 -0.21 -7.98
CA LEU A 14 -6.12 -0.44 -7.77
C LEU A 14 -6.55 -0.08 -6.33
N ASN A 15 -5.76 -0.46 -5.32
CA ASN A 15 -6.07 -0.18 -3.91
C ASN A 15 -6.05 1.33 -3.56
N HIS A 16 -5.42 2.16 -4.39
CA HIS A 16 -5.40 3.62 -4.24
C HIS A 16 -6.44 4.31 -5.14
N SER A 17 -7.29 3.56 -5.83
CA SER A 17 -8.35 4.08 -6.67
C SER A 17 -9.66 4.18 -5.89
N ASP A 18 -10.45 5.22 -6.14
CA ASP A 18 -11.78 5.39 -5.54
C ASP A 18 -12.73 4.23 -5.90
N SER A 19 -12.49 3.58 -7.04
CA SER A 19 -13.21 2.39 -7.49
C SER A 19 -12.93 1.13 -6.66
N TRP A 20 -11.93 1.13 -5.78
CA TRP A 20 -11.66 0.02 -4.87
C TRP A 20 -12.49 0.17 -3.60
N VAL A 21 -13.65 -0.48 -3.60
CA VAL A 21 -14.58 -0.41 -2.48
C VAL A 21 -14.39 -1.62 -1.58
N GLU A 22 -13.97 -1.36 -0.35
CA GLU A 22 -13.80 -2.39 0.68
C GLU A 22 -15.05 -2.53 1.56
N TYR A 23 -15.42 -3.79 1.82
CA TYR A 23 -16.47 -4.17 2.74
C TYR A 23 -15.87 -5.01 3.85
N TRP A 24 -16.03 -4.53 5.08
CA TRP A 24 -15.55 -5.21 6.30
C TRP A 24 -16.67 -5.93 7.04
N HIS A 25 -17.92 -5.59 6.74
CA HIS A 25 -19.11 -6.12 7.40
C HIS A 25 -20.10 -6.65 6.37
N ARG A 26 -20.90 -7.63 6.79
CA ARG A 26 -22.09 -8.11 6.09
C ARG A 26 -23.24 -7.12 6.29
N LYS A 27 -24.28 -7.25 5.46
CA LYS A 27 -25.50 -6.41 5.56
C LYS A 27 -26.14 -6.45 6.95
N ASN A 28 -26.06 -7.58 7.63
CA ASN A 28 -26.59 -7.75 8.98
C ASN A 28 -25.66 -7.22 10.09
N GLY A 29 -24.61 -6.48 9.75
CA GLY A 29 -23.64 -5.91 10.69
C GLY A 29 -22.56 -6.89 11.16
N LYS A 30 -22.65 -8.19 10.83
CA LYS A 30 -21.63 -9.17 11.23
C LYS A 30 -20.34 -8.95 10.45
N ALA A 31 -19.21 -8.87 11.15
CA ALA A 31 -17.89 -8.74 10.52
C ALA A 31 -17.55 -9.91 9.58
N LEU A 32 -16.81 -9.61 8.52
CA LEU A 32 -16.16 -10.60 7.67
C LEU A 32 -14.86 -11.11 8.32
N ARG A 33 -14.42 -12.31 7.96
CA ARG A 33 -13.15 -12.89 8.48
C ARG A 33 -11.93 -12.11 8.00
N THR A 34 -12.01 -11.57 6.79
CA THR A 34 -11.03 -10.65 6.20
C THR A 34 -11.79 -9.40 5.77
N PHE A 35 -11.93 -9.19 4.47
CA PHE A 35 -12.72 -8.15 3.83
C PHE A 35 -13.10 -8.64 2.43
N ALA A 36 -14.10 -8.00 1.85
CA ALA A 36 -14.49 -8.20 0.47
C ALA A 36 -14.25 -6.92 -0.31
N VAL A 37 -13.87 -7.06 -1.57
CA VAL A 37 -13.59 -5.94 -2.47
C VAL A 37 -14.56 -5.98 -3.63
N GLN A 38 -15.05 -4.81 -4.01
CA GLN A 38 -15.74 -4.60 -5.28
C GLN A 38 -15.01 -3.55 -6.09
N ILE A 39 -14.86 -3.82 -7.39
CA ILE A 39 -14.35 -2.85 -8.35
C ILE A 39 -15.10 -2.98 -9.67
N LEU A 40 -15.67 -1.87 -10.11
CA LEU A 40 -16.51 -1.80 -11.29
C LEU A 40 -15.66 -1.95 -12.56
N THR A 41 -16.13 -2.76 -13.50
CA THR A 41 -15.33 -3.12 -14.69
C THR A 41 -14.95 -1.90 -15.53
N ASN A 42 -15.86 -0.94 -15.64
CA ASN A 42 -15.69 0.29 -16.42
C ASN A 42 -14.70 1.28 -15.79
N GLU A 43 -14.32 1.11 -14.52
CA GLU A 43 -13.47 2.08 -13.80
C GLU A 43 -12.07 1.52 -13.50
N ARG A 44 -11.83 0.24 -13.83
CA ARG A 44 -10.55 -0.42 -13.51
C ARG A 44 -9.36 0.21 -14.20
N GLN A 45 -9.52 0.64 -15.45
CA GLN A 45 -8.41 1.22 -16.22
C GLN A 45 -8.14 2.66 -15.78
N ASP A 46 -9.19 3.41 -15.44
CA ASP A 46 -9.10 4.79 -14.94
C ASP A 46 -8.27 4.87 -13.65
N ALA A 47 -8.24 3.80 -12.84
CA ALA A 47 -7.36 3.69 -11.67
C ALA A 47 -5.86 3.90 -11.99
N PHE A 48 -5.44 3.63 -13.23
CA PHE A 48 -4.05 3.76 -13.68
C PHE A 48 -3.72 5.16 -14.19
N ASP A 49 -4.73 6.03 -14.30
CA ASP A 49 -4.52 7.43 -14.65
C ASP A 49 -3.68 8.11 -13.57
N ASN A 50 -2.79 9.00 -14.01
CA ASN A 50 -1.83 9.69 -13.15
C ASN A 50 -0.79 8.77 -12.47
N TRP A 51 -0.72 7.48 -12.81
CA TRP A 51 0.38 6.61 -12.39
C TRP A 51 1.43 6.48 -13.47
N ILE A 52 2.71 6.53 -13.07
CA ILE A 52 3.88 6.41 -13.95
C ILE A 52 4.86 5.41 -13.37
N ILE A 53 5.57 4.70 -14.25
CA ILE A 53 6.72 3.87 -13.88
C ILE A 53 7.99 4.68 -14.10
N TYR A 54 8.84 4.79 -13.07
CA TYR A 54 10.19 5.33 -13.21
C TYR A 54 11.21 4.20 -13.14
N ARG A 55 12.07 4.08 -14.17
CA ARG A 55 13.15 3.08 -14.23
C ARG A 55 14.51 3.73 -13.98
N HIS A 56 15.32 3.07 -13.16
CA HIS A 56 16.65 3.56 -12.80
C HIS A 56 17.57 3.51 -14.03
N PRO A 57 18.32 4.60 -14.34
CA PRO A 57 19.06 4.71 -15.59
C PRO A 57 20.23 3.72 -15.72
N LYS A 58 20.82 3.29 -14.59
CA LYS A 58 21.96 2.37 -14.56
C LYS A 58 21.62 0.95 -14.09
N GLN A 59 20.39 0.73 -13.62
CA GLN A 59 19.98 -0.53 -12.97
C GLN A 59 18.60 -0.89 -13.52
N HIS A 60 18.56 -1.54 -14.69
CA HIS A 60 17.34 -1.73 -15.48
C HIS A 60 16.29 -2.62 -14.81
N ASP A 61 16.68 -3.39 -13.79
CA ASP A 61 15.83 -4.22 -12.93
C ASP A 61 15.17 -3.42 -11.78
N LYS A 62 15.63 -2.18 -11.55
CA LYS A 62 15.08 -1.27 -10.56
C LYS A 62 14.12 -0.27 -11.18
N TYR A 63 12.92 -0.25 -10.63
CA TYR A 63 11.85 0.64 -11.05
C TYR A 63 10.89 0.87 -9.88
N THR A 64 10.14 1.96 -9.97
CA THR A 64 9.12 2.37 -9.01
C THR A 64 7.86 2.79 -9.75
N VAL A 65 6.70 2.69 -9.10
CA VAL A 65 5.41 3.11 -9.65
C VAL A 65 4.83 4.18 -8.74
N ILE A 66 4.51 5.33 -9.31
CA ILE A 66 4.22 6.56 -8.55
C ILE A 66 2.97 7.22 -9.10
N ASN A 67 2.06 7.59 -8.20
CA ASN A 67 1.00 8.52 -8.52
C ASN A 67 1.56 9.94 -8.55
N ILE A 68 1.41 10.63 -9.68
CA ILE A 68 1.99 11.95 -9.93
C ILE A 68 1.40 13.01 -9.00
N GLU A 69 0.09 12.99 -8.78
CA GLU A 69 -0.64 14.09 -8.14
C GLU A 69 -0.19 14.36 -6.69
N PRO A 70 -0.16 13.36 -5.80
CA PRO A 70 0.33 13.56 -4.43
C PRO A 70 1.86 13.65 -4.35
N ASN A 71 2.61 13.22 -5.38
CA ASN A 71 4.07 13.08 -5.33
C ASN A 71 4.84 14.04 -6.25
N LYS A 72 4.29 15.23 -6.55
CA LYS A 72 4.91 16.18 -7.50
C LYS A 72 6.37 16.54 -7.18
N ALA A 73 6.73 16.65 -5.89
CA ALA A 73 8.11 16.95 -5.48
C ALA A 73 9.07 15.80 -5.81
N LEU A 74 8.66 14.56 -5.52
CA LEU A 74 9.42 13.34 -5.78
C LEU A 74 9.54 13.07 -7.29
N VAL A 75 8.50 13.36 -8.06
CA VAL A 75 8.53 13.31 -9.54
C VAL A 75 9.64 14.22 -10.10
N LYS A 76 9.79 15.44 -9.57
CA LYS A 76 10.87 16.36 -10.00
C LYS A 76 12.25 15.78 -9.70
N GLU A 77 12.42 15.17 -8.53
CA GLU A 77 13.68 14.53 -8.14
C GLU A 77 14.06 13.39 -9.10
N TYR A 78 13.12 12.51 -9.46
CA TYR A 78 13.36 11.44 -10.44
C TYR A 78 13.79 11.97 -11.81
N ILE A 79 13.14 13.03 -12.29
CA ILE A 79 13.49 13.69 -13.55
C ILE A 79 14.91 14.28 -13.46
N CYS A 80 15.24 15.00 -12.38
CA CYS A 80 16.57 15.59 -12.17
C CYS A 80 17.68 14.53 -12.11
N HIS A 81 17.40 13.34 -11.58
CA HIS A 81 18.34 12.22 -11.54
C HIS A 81 18.36 11.39 -12.83
N GLY A 82 17.64 11.80 -13.87
CA GLY A 82 17.66 11.15 -15.18
C GLY A 82 16.98 9.78 -15.21
N TRP A 83 15.99 9.55 -14.34
CA TRP A 83 15.19 8.32 -14.40
C TRP A 83 14.30 8.31 -15.64
N LEU A 84 14.18 7.13 -16.26
CA LEU A 84 13.33 6.96 -17.44
C LEU A 84 11.87 6.87 -17.02
N CYS A 85 11.02 7.71 -17.61
CA CYS A 85 9.58 7.72 -17.41
C CYS A 85 8.91 6.76 -18.42
N GLU A 86 8.13 5.82 -17.91
CA GLU A 86 7.37 4.81 -18.67
C GLU A 86 5.89 4.86 -18.27
N SER A 87 4.99 4.66 -19.23
CA SER A 87 3.54 4.64 -19.00
C SER A 87 3.11 3.35 -18.30
N THR A 88 2.07 3.43 -17.45
CA THR A 88 1.37 2.27 -16.85
C THR A 88 0.37 1.59 -17.78
N TYR A 89 0.25 2.01 -19.05
CA TYR A 89 -0.72 1.47 -20.01
C TYR A 89 -0.74 -0.06 -20.09
N GLU A 90 0.44 -0.69 -20.16
CA GLU A 90 0.55 -2.16 -20.21
C GLU A 90 0.01 -2.83 -18.94
N LEU A 91 0.12 -2.17 -17.78
CA LEU A 91 -0.46 -2.66 -16.53
C LEU A 91 -2.00 -2.53 -16.55
N SER A 92 -2.53 -1.46 -17.17
CA SER A 92 -3.98 -1.26 -17.26
C SER A 92 -4.66 -2.30 -18.16
N LEU A 93 -3.94 -2.87 -19.12
CA LEU A 93 -4.46 -3.97 -19.95
C LEU A 93 -4.79 -5.22 -19.11
N LEU A 94 -4.05 -5.48 -18.02
CA LEU A 94 -4.29 -6.63 -17.14
C LEU A 94 -5.62 -6.55 -16.37
N VAL A 95 -6.23 -5.38 -16.31
CA VAL A 95 -7.49 -5.15 -15.61
C VAL A 95 -8.66 -4.84 -16.55
N LYS A 96 -8.38 -4.71 -17.85
CA LYS A 96 -9.33 -4.31 -18.89
C LYS A 96 -10.49 -5.30 -19.02
N SER A 97 -10.19 -6.58 -19.15
CA SER A 97 -11.20 -7.62 -19.29
C SER A 97 -11.51 -8.31 -17.96
N ASN A 98 -12.74 -8.80 -17.81
CA ASN A 98 -13.12 -9.63 -16.64
C ASN A 98 -12.29 -10.92 -16.53
N ASN A 99 -11.77 -11.43 -17.64
CA ASN A 99 -10.95 -12.63 -17.66
C ASN A 99 -9.53 -12.34 -17.15
N GLU A 100 -8.86 -11.33 -17.69
CA GLU A 100 -7.51 -10.94 -17.25
C GLU A 100 -7.53 -10.48 -15.79
N PHE A 101 -8.51 -9.64 -15.44
CA PHE A 101 -8.69 -9.20 -14.06
C PHE A 101 -8.93 -10.38 -13.12
N GLY A 102 -9.74 -11.36 -13.55
CA GLY A 102 -9.98 -12.55 -12.75
C GLY A 102 -8.73 -13.41 -12.54
N ARG A 103 -7.87 -13.51 -13.56
CA ARG A 103 -6.56 -14.19 -13.45
C ARG A 103 -5.62 -13.44 -12.52
N LEU A 104 -5.55 -12.11 -12.64
CA LEU A 104 -4.77 -11.25 -11.74
C LEU A 104 -5.20 -11.45 -10.28
N MET A 105 -6.49 -11.31 -9.99
CA MET A 105 -7.03 -11.46 -8.63
C MET A 105 -6.77 -12.87 -8.07
N ALA A 106 -6.88 -13.91 -8.89
CA ALA A 106 -6.54 -15.27 -8.47
C ALA A 106 -5.05 -15.43 -8.12
N ARG A 107 -4.12 -14.87 -8.92
CA ARG A 107 -2.68 -14.88 -8.61
C ARG A 107 -2.36 -14.10 -7.34
N LEU A 108 -3.11 -13.03 -7.07
CA LEU A 108 -3.04 -12.23 -5.84
C LEU A 108 -3.72 -12.91 -4.61
N GLY A 109 -4.32 -14.09 -4.79
CA GLY A 109 -4.93 -14.86 -3.69
C GLY A 109 -6.35 -14.46 -3.32
N TYR A 110 -7.06 -13.77 -4.21
CA TYR A 110 -8.48 -13.46 -4.08
C TYR A 110 -9.35 -14.52 -4.74
N ILE A 111 -10.55 -14.70 -4.19
CA ILE A 111 -11.57 -15.59 -4.76
C ILE A 111 -12.81 -14.78 -5.11
N LYS A 112 -13.32 -15.01 -6.31
CA LYS A 112 -14.58 -14.45 -6.79
C LYS A 112 -15.75 -15.10 -6.07
N VAL A 113 -16.60 -14.30 -5.43
CA VAL A 113 -17.82 -14.75 -4.76
C VAL A 113 -19.00 -13.93 -5.27
N ARG A 114 -20.10 -14.61 -5.60
CA ARG A 114 -21.36 -13.95 -5.93
C ARG A 114 -22.35 -14.15 -4.80
N THR A 115 -22.68 -13.10 -4.05
CA THR A 115 -23.49 -13.21 -2.83
C THR A 115 -24.37 -11.99 -2.61
N ARG A 116 -25.43 -12.15 -1.80
CA ARG A 116 -26.27 -11.06 -1.27
C ARG A 116 -25.89 -10.67 0.16
N GLU A 117 -24.98 -11.42 0.81
CA GLU A 117 -24.71 -11.27 2.24
C GLU A 117 -23.98 -9.97 2.61
N ILE A 118 -23.31 -9.33 1.66
CA ILE A 118 -22.48 -8.14 1.91
C ILE A 118 -23.33 -6.88 1.82
N THR A 119 -23.91 -6.59 0.66
CA THR A 119 -24.70 -5.36 0.40
C THR A 119 -26.21 -5.59 0.45
N GLY A 120 -26.67 -6.85 0.40
CA GLY A 120 -28.09 -7.20 0.19
C GLY A 120 -28.46 -7.43 -1.27
N HIS A 121 -27.63 -6.98 -2.21
CA HIS A 121 -27.85 -7.15 -3.64
C HIS A 121 -26.99 -8.30 -4.19
N LYS A 122 -27.45 -8.97 -5.25
CA LYS A 122 -26.74 -10.15 -5.80
C LYS A 122 -25.57 -9.73 -6.69
N GLU A 123 -24.47 -9.37 -6.04
CA GLU A 123 -23.30 -8.76 -6.67
C GLU A 123 -22.07 -9.67 -6.62
N THR A 124 -21.02 -9.26 -7.31
CA THR A 124 -19.76 -9.98 -7.38
C THR A 124 -18.72 -9.27 -6.53
N PHE A 125 -18.09 -10.03 -5.64
CA PHE A 125 -17.05 -9.56 -4.74
C PHE A 125 -15.80 -10.42 -4.87
N TRP A 126 -14.66 -9.83 -4.54
CA TRP A 126 -13.38 -10.51 -4.42
C TRP A 126 -13.01 -10.60 -2.95
N ILE A 127 -12.91 -11.81 -2.41
CA ILE A 127 -12.56 -12.02 -1.01
C ILE A 127 -11.12 -12.49 -0.96
N TYR A 128 -10.29 -11.78 -0.20
CA TYR A 128 -8.94 -12.21 0.06
C TYR A 128 -8.95 -13.48 0.92
N ARG A 129 -8.35 -14.57 0.42
CA ARG A 129 -8.30 -15.87 1.09
C ARG A 129 -6.90 -16.41 1.34
N GLY A 130 -5.85 -15.72 0.90
CA GLY A 130 -4.46 -16.02 1.23
C GLY A 130 -4.10 -17.51 1.21
N ALA A 131 -3.79 -18.06 0.03
CA ALA A 131 -3.01 -19.28 -0.12
C ALA A 131 -3.47 -20.53 0.70
N GLU A 132 -4.78 -20.77 0.86
CA GLU A 132 -5.31 -22.06 1.36
C GLU A 132 -5.26 -23.20 0.30
N LYS A 133 -4.64 -22.97 -0.88
CA LYS A 133 -4.30 -24.05 -1.83
C LYS A 133 -2.80 -24.01 -2.13
N GLU A 134 -2.12 -25.00 -1.56
CA GLU A 134 -0.77 -25.49 -1.87
C GLU A 134 0.40 -24.50 -1.83
N ILE A 135 1.07 -24.42 -0.67
CA ILE A 135 2.52 -24.27 -0.63
C ILE A 135 3.06 -25.29 0.39
N LYS A 136 3.29 -26.53 -0.07
CA LYS A 136 4.49 -27.24 0.39
C LYS A 136 5.66 -26.48 -0.22
N GLU A 137 6.58 -26.07 0.65
CA GLU A 137 7.88 -25.48 0.30
C GLU A 137 7.87 -24.08 -0.34
N SER A 138 7.78 -23.06 0.51
CA SER A 138 8.79 -22.00 0.55
C SER A 138 8.47 -21.04 1.71
N LYS A 139 9.46 -20.84 2.57
CA LYS A 139 9.46 -19.84 3.65
C LYS A 139 9.50 -18.42 3.06
N ALA A 140 8.44 -17.99 2.40
CA ALA A 140 8.34 -16.63 1.85
C ALA A 140 6.88 -16.26 1.61
N ARG A 141 6.10 -16.04 2.67
CA ARG A 141 4.80 -15.34 2.61
C ARG A 141 4.40 -14.94 4.02
N LYS A 142 4.98 -13.83 4.47
CA LYS A 142 4.59 -13.14 5.70
C LYS A 142 4.33 -11.68 5.36
N THR A 143 3.51 -11.47 4.34
CA THR A 143 3.03 -10.15 3.94
C THR A 143 1.82 -10.41 3.06
N LEU A 144 0.63 -10.31 3.64
CA LEU A 144 -0.57 -9.91 2.94
C LEU A 144 -1.54 -9.39 4.00
N CYS A 145 -1.79 -8.08 3.88
CA CYS A 145 -2.68 -7.17 4.63
C CYS A 145 -2.17 -6.59 5.98
N PRO A 146 -2.29 -5.27 6.18
CA PRO A 146 -1.84 -4.16 5.35
C PRO A 146 -0.60 -3.52 5.99
N SER A 147 0.47 -3.42 5.23
CA SER A 147 1.53 -2.46 5.51
C SER A 147 2.12 -2.15 4.15
N ASN A 148 2.30 -0.88 3.86
CA ASN A 148 3.11 -0.42 2.73
C ASN A 148 4.47 -1.14 2.77
N THR A 149 4.56 -2.29 2.11
CA THR A 149 5.77 -3.10 2.00
C THR A 149 6.03 -3.45 0.54
N LEU A 150 5.77 -2.45 -0.32
CA LEU A 150 6.66 -2.17 -1.45
C LEU A 150 7.55 -0.98 -1.09
N ILE A 151 8.25 -1.09 0.04
CA ILE A 151 9.39 -0.22 0.30
C ILE A 151 10.58 -1.02 -0.18
N ASN A 152 11.03 -0.62 -1.38
CA ASN A 152 12.41 -0.56 -1.77
C ASN A 152 13.35 -1.22 -0.75
N LYS A 153 13.93 -2.36 -1.13
CA LYS A 153 15.09 -2.93 -0.42
C LYS A 153 16.32 -1.99 -0.42
N ASP A 154 16.23 -0.80 -1.03
CA ASP A 154 17.31 0.18 -1.13
C ASP A 154 16.94 1.61 -0.64
N SER A 155 15.73 1.86 -0.11
CA SER A 155 15.46 3.11 0.60
C SER A 155 15.41 2.80 2.09
N ASN A 156 16.44 3.21 2.84
CA ASN A 156 16.34 3.22 4.29
C ASN A 156 15.04 3.93 4.68
N PRO A 157 14.11 3.28 5.39
CA PRO A 157 12.89 3.94 5.83
C PRO A 157 13.30 5.14 6.67
N PHE A 158 12.73 6.30 6.35
CA PHE A 158 12.89 7.51 7.14
C PHE A 158 11.51 7.97 7.63
N VAL A 159 11.52 8.67 8.77
CA VAL A 159 10.33 9.17 9.44
C VAL A 159 10.45 10.66 9.55
N GLN A 160 9.53 11.37 8.89
CA GLN A 160 9.42 12.81 9.02
C GLN A 160 8.78 13.19 10.36
N TYR A 161 9.39 14.17 11.02
CA TYR A 161 8.86 14.76 12.23
C TYR A 161 9.04 16.28 12.23
N THR A 162 8.26 16.95 13.07
CA THR A 162 8.45 18.36 13.43
C THR A 162 8.22 18.54 14.93
N ASN A 163 8.77 19.64 15.47
CA ASN A 163 8.59 20.04 16.86
C ASN A 163 7.34 20.93 17.05
N GLN A 164 6.67 21.31 15.96
CA GLN A 164 5.47 22.15 15.97
C GLN A 164 4.25 21.37 15.44
N PRO A 165 3.02 21.74 15.84
CA PRO A 165 1.81 21.15 15.28
C PRO A 165 1.72 21.41 13.78
N MET A 166 1.44 20.36 13.00
CA MET A 166 1.29 20.43 11.55
C MET A 166 0.14 19.51 11.11
N LYS A 167 -0.61 19.93 10.09
CA LYS A 167 -1.68 19.11 9.49
C LYS A 167 -1.09 17.79 9.01
N GLU A 168 -1.79 16.67 9.23
CA GLU A 168 -1.33 15.30 8.91
C GLU A 168 -0.19 14.75 9.78
N PHE A 169 0.24 15.48 10.81
CA PHE A 169 1.19 14.97 11.81
C PHE A 169 0.49 14.64 13.12
N LYS A 170 0.73 13.44 13.66
CA LYS A 170 0.23 13.02 14.97
C LYS A 170 1.26 13.24 16.06
N HIS A 171 0.80 13.76 17.18
CA HIS A 171 1.63 13.93 18.36
C HIS A 171 1.81 12.59 19.08
N ILE A 172 3.01 12.01 18.98
CA ILE A 172 3.33 10.70 19.54
C ILE A 172 4.66 10.72 20.29
N LEU A 173 4.83 9.76 21.19
CA LEU A 173 6.06 9.57 21.93
C LEU A 173 7.05 8.70 21.13
N VAL A 174 8.20 9.27 20.77
CA VAL A 174 9.28 8.57 20.07
C VAL A 174 10.58 8.68 20.85
N ASP A 175 11.18 7.53 21.22
CA ASP A 175 12.44 7.44 21.96
C ASP A 175 12.54 8.39 23.18
N GLY A 176 11.46 8.44 23.98
CA GLY A 176 11.38 9.24 25.20
C GLY A 176 11.01 10.71 24.99
N LYS A 177 10.79 11.18 23.76
CA LYS A 177 10.41 12.56 23.45
C LYS A 177 9.11 12.61 22.66
N TYR A 178 8.22 13.54 23.02
CA TYR A 178 7.03 13.81 22.24
C TYR A 178 7.41 14.60 20.98
N ARG A 179 6.90 14.15 19.82
CA ARG A 179 7.12 14.76 18.51
C ARG A 179 5.85 14.69 17.69
N TYR A 180 5.66 15.62 16.77
CA TYR A 180 4.66 15.51 15.72
C TYR A 180 5.27 14.69 14.59
N VAL A 181 4.73 13.51 14.32
CA VAL A 181 5.23 12.56 13.31
C VAL A 181 4.21 12.44 12.19
N TYR A 182 4.66 12.46 10.94
CA TYR A 182 3.79 12.32 9.79
C TYR A 182 3.01 11.01 9.89
N GLU A 183 1.68 11.08 9.77
CA GLU A 183 0.78 9.98 10.13
C GLU A 183 1.11 8.68 9.38
N GLU A 184 1.44 8.79 8.10
CA GLU A 184 1.78 7.64 7.25
C GLU A 184 3.14 7.02 7.62
N HIS A 185 4.04 7.78 8.24
CA HIS A 185 5.37 7.28 8.63
C HIS A 185 5.38 6.52 9.96
N ILE A 186 4.30 6.60 10.76
CA ILE A 186 4.25 5.96 12.09
C ILE A 186 4.47 4.45 12.00
N HIS A 187 4.04 3.80 10.92
CA HIS A 187 4.23 2.36 10.74
C HIS A 187 5.69 1.92 10.60
N PHE A 188 6.63 2.85 10.34
CA PHE A 188 8.06 2.56 10.36
C PHE A 188 8.60 2.44 11.76
N LEU A 189 7.91 3.04 12.73
CA LEU A 189 8.35 3.02 14.11
C LEU A 189 7.89 1.75 14.82
N THR A 190 8.75 1.22 15.67
CA THR A 190 8.41 0.02 16.46
C THR A 190 7.71 0.44 17.75
N LYS A 191 6.52 -0.10 18.03
CA LYS A 191 5.84 0.12 19.31
C LYS A 191 6.68 -0.40 20.47
N LYS A 192 6.89 0.42 21.49
CA LYS A 192 7.70 0.08 22.67
C LYS A 192 7.10 0.70 23.94
N ARG A 193 7.08 -0.07 25.03
CA ARG A 193 6.76 0.47 26.37
C ARG A 193 7.93 1.33 26.83
N GLN A 194 7.64 2.56 27.23
CA GLN A 194 8.62 3.53 27.69
C GLN A 194 8.22 4.03 29.06
N GLN A 195 9.21 4.27 29.92
CA GLN A 195 8.99 4.82 31.24
C GLN A 195 9.27 6.32 31.19
N ILE A 196 8.26 7.13 31.47
CA ILE A 196 8.35 8.59 31.49
C ILE A 196 7.73 9.08 32.77
N SER A 197 8.48 9.89 33.53
CA SER A 197 8.03 10.45 34.80
C SER A 197 7.43 9.40 35.73
N GLY A 198 8.07 8.23 35.81
CA GLY A 198 7.64 7.09 36.64
C GLY A 198 6.45 6.29 36.10
N LYS A 199 5.80 6.72 35.01
CA LYS A 199 4.65 6.01 34.40
C LYS A 199 5.08 5.21 33.18
N GLN A 200 4.53 4.00 33.03
CA GLN A 200 4.69 3.21 31.81
C GLN A 200 3.69 3.69 30.76
N VAL A 201 4.20 4.21 29.64
CA VAL A 201 3.40 4.71 28.52
C VAL A 201 3.74 3.90 27.26
N THR A 202 2.76 3.68 26.39
CA THR A 202 3.01 3.11 25.07
C THR A 202 3.54 4.21 24.15
N GLY A 203 4.80 4.06 23.72
CA GLY A 203 5.41 4.92 22.73
C GLY A 203 5.94 4.11 21.54
N TYR A 204 6.83 4.75 20.81
CA TYR A 204 7.46 4.23 19.61
C TYR A 204 8.98 4.42 19.68
N THR A 205 9.74 3.55 19.03
CA THR A 205 11.18 3.70 18.86
C THR A 205 11.52 3.80 17.39
N ALA A 206 12.42 4.73 17.06
CA ALA A 206 12.95 4.91 15.71
C ALA A 206 14.25 4.10 15.50
N LYS A 207 14.55 3.12 16.37
CA LYS A 207 15.74 2.29 16.24
C LYS A 207 15.78 1.61 14.87
N GLY A 208 16.81 1.93 14.08
CA GLY A 208 17.00 1.39 12.72
C GLY A 208 16.25 2.17 11.62
N VAL A 209 15.70 3.33 11.94
CA VAL A 209 14.94 4.20 11.01
C VAL A 209 15.48 5.62 11.13
N GLU A 210 15.75 6.26 10.00
CA GLU A 210 16.26 7.63 9.98
C GLU A 210 15.14 8.61 10.37
N MET A 211 15.36 9.54 11.30
CA MET A 211 14.39 10.58 11.63
C MET A 211 14.78 11.90 10.94
N ARG A 212 13.91 12.43 10.07
CA ARG A 212 14.16 13.70 9.35
C ARG A 212 13.26 14.81 9.86
N GLU A 213 13.87 15.90 10.30
CA GLU A 213 13.12 17.07 10.74
C GLU A 213 12.65 17.88 9.53
N VAL A 214 11.35 18.14 9.45
CA VAL A 214 10.77 19.09 8.52
C VAL A 214 10.83 20.46 9.20
N LYS A 215 11.70 21.35 8.70
CA LYS A 215 11.73 22.75 9.10
C LYS A 215 10.67 23.51 8.31
N LEU A 216 9.81 24.23 9.03
CA LEU A 216 8.89 25.21 8.46
C LEU A 216 9.64 26.49 8.10
#